data_AF-A0A8H4M314-F1
#
_entry.id   AF-A0A8H4M314-F1
#
_cell.length_a   1.000
_cell.length_b   1.000
_cell.length_c   1.000
_cell.angle_alpha   90.00
_cell.angle_beta   90.00
_cell.angle_gamma   90.00
#
_symmetry.space_group_name_H-M   'P 1'
#
loop_
_entity.id
_entity.type
_entity.pdbx_description
1 polymer ?
#
loop_
_entity_poly.entity_id
_entity_poly.type
_entity_poly.pdbx_seq_one_letter_code
_entity_poly.pdbx_strand_id
1 'polypeptide(L)'
;MEITETVVRSAARNYDNGHELINLLLCDGERVRVSQSGTEAIAGLLRPGTVRLLFERREGEFTITTRMIEAAARNSYDDLEVICENTVDRPLITDGVLQAAASNVNSLRWIHENYGAEVEITQNAAEIAAGHSTAALQVLLEQWGHPICITTKVMEAAATSYSVCDTVKMLFDIRHDEVCLSENFWVAVAGSHQVPEQTVDQLSEYCDCIRITEDLINAVHERGPFNKDLLSKLLCHNKVRITASGIQAIVKSFDWKTFTLMIDQHGHYIQLTDRVVEAAAENTNYGFEIVEFLIREHDESRPWCIERIIEAAARNPRAGFDIMQLLLCEFPHARFATEEVLIAAAENTDKSLGERIIELLLDERDGEAVVTNAVVEAAIANSLPESIIVELRQLVEES
;
A
#
# COMPACT_ATOMS: atom_id res chain seq x y z
N MET A 1 6.66 -22.81 -43.99
CA MET A 1 7.25 -21.94 -42.95
C MET A 1 6.30 -21.93 -41.77
N GLU A 2 6.68 -22.58 -40.68
CA GLU A 2 5.91 -22.48 -39.45
C GLU A 2 6.13 -21.10 -38.84
N ILE A 3 5.05 -20.38 -38.54
CA ILE A 3 5.17 -19.07 -37.90
C ILE A 3 5.25 -19.29 -36.41
N THR A 4 6.35 -18.84 -35.81
CA THR A 4 6.56 -18.92 -34.38
C THR A 4 5.60 -18.00 -33.63
N GLU A 5 5.21 -18.41 -32.43
CA GLU A 5 4.39 -17.63 -31.50
C GLU A 5 4.89 -16.19 -31.31
N THR A 6 6.20 -15.97 -31.37
CA THR A 6 6.82 -14.64 -31.28
C THR A 6 6.45 -13.71 -32.43
N VAL A 7 6.38 -14.22 -33.67
CA VAL A 7 5.98 -13.45 -34.84
C VAL A 7 4.50 -13.12 -34.77
N VAL A 8 3.69 -14.09 -34.34
CA VAL A 8 2.25 -13.90 -34.15
C VAL A 8 1.96 -12.86 -33.06
N ARG A 9 2.63 -12.95 -31.89
CA ARG A 9 2.50 -11.93 -30.83
C ARG A 9 2.93 -10.54 -31.29
N SER A 10 3.99 -10.46 -32.08
CA SER A 10 4.50 -9.18 -32.58
C SER A 10 3.54 -8.53 -33.57
N ALA A 11 2.95 -9.33 -34.47
CA ALA A 11 1.90 -8.88 -35.38
C ALA A 11 0.63 -8.49 -34.61
N ALA A 12 0.24 -9.30 -33.63
CA ALA A 12 -0.94 -9.08 -32.81
C ALA A 12 -0.87 -7.80 -31.95
N ARG A 13 0.33 -7.44 -31.45
CA ARG A 13 0.57 -6.23 -30.66
C ARG A 13 0.69 -4.94 -31.49
N ASN A 14 0.65 -5.04 -32.82
CA ASN A 14 0.79 -3.89 -33.70
C ASN A 14 -0.56 -3.15 -33.83
N TYR A 15 -0.67 -1.98 -33.19
CA TYR A 15 -1.90 -1.20 -33.12
C TYR A 15 -2.37 -0.64 -34.46
N ASP A 16 -1.44 -0.36 -35.38
CA ASP A 16 -1.76 0.32 -36.65
C ASP A 16 -2.14 -0.69 -37.72
N ASN A 17 -1.33 -1.75 -37.93
CA ASN A 17 -1.47 -2.68 -39.06
C ASN A 17 -1.57 -4.16 -38.64
N GLY A 18 -1.75 -4.45 -37.35
CA GLY A 18 -1.77 -5.83 -36.84
C GLY A 18 -2.86 -6.71 -37.46
N HIS A 19 -4.04 -6.14 -37.73
CA HIS A 19 -5.14 -6.86 -38.39
C HIS A 19 -4.78 -7.29 -39.83
N GLU A 20 -4.20 -6.39 -40.63
CA GLU A 20 -3.79 -6.68 -42.01
C GLU A 20 -2.62 -7.68 -42.06
N LEU A 21 -1.67 -7.53 -41.14
CA LEU A 21 -0.56 -8.48 -40.97
C LEU A 21 -1.10 -9.88 -40.67
N ILE A 22 -1.97 -10.02 -39.67
CA ILE A 22 -2.55 -11.32 -39.33
C ILE A 22 -3.38 -11.87 -40.49
N ASN A 23 -4.17 -11.04 -41.17
CA ASN A 23 -4.94 -11.44 -42.34
C ASN A 23 -4.04 -12.02 -43.45
N LEU A 24 -2.91 -11.36 -43.74
CA LEU A 24 -1.88 -11.86 -44.67
C LEU A 24 -1.28 -13.19 -44.22
N LEU A 25 -0.95 -13.33 -42.93
CA LEU A 25 -0.41 -14.57 -42.37
C LEU A 25 -1.43 -15.72 -42.44
N LEU A 26 -2.73 -15.43 -42.34
CA LEU A 26 -3.80 -16.41 -42.42
C LEU A 26 -4.20 -16.78 -43.86
N CYS A 27 -3.98 -15.90 -44.84
CA CYS A 27 -4.26 -16.16 -46.26
C CYS A 27 -3.35 -17.24 -46.90
N ASP A 28 -2.08 -17.34 -46.49
CA ASP A 28 -1.10 -18.25 -47.14
C ASP A 28 -1.12 -19.65 -46.51
N GLY A 29 -2.29 -20.28 -46.51
CA GLY A 29 -2.62 -21.39 -45.62
C GLY A 29 -1.88 -22.70 -45.86
N GLU A 30 -1.40 -22.90 -47.08
CA GLU A 30 -0.60 -24.08 -47.46
C GLU A 30 0.87 -23.96 -47.04
N ARG A 31 1.38 -22.74 -46.82
CA ARG A 31 2.78 -22.48 -46.46
C ARG A 31 2.97 -22.09 -45.01
N VAL A 32 1.97 -21.47 -44.39
CA VAL A 32 2.03 -20.96 -43.02
C VAL A 32 1.21 -21.85 -42.10
N ARG A 33 1.88 -22.50 -41.14
CA ARG A 33 1.24 -23.18 -40.01
C ARG A 33 1.36 -22.30 -38.78
N VAL A 34 0.24 -22.06 -38.09
CA VAL A 34 0.16 -21.36 -36.81
C VAL A 34 0.00 -22.42 -35.72
N SER A 35 0.88 -22.42 -34.72
CA SER A 35 0.77 -23.33 -33.58
C SER A 35 -0.47 -23.02 -32.73
N GLN A 36 -0.93 -23.97 -31.92
CA GLN A 36 -1.98 -23.74 -30.94
C GLN A 36 -1.63 -22.60 -29.96
N SER A 37 -0.36 -22.46 -29.58
CA SER A 37 0.09 -21.32 -28.75
C SER A 37 0.03 -19.98 -29.50
N GLY A 38 0.25 -20.01 -30.82
CA GLY A 38 0.07 -18.87 -31.71
C GLY A 38 -1.39 -18.46 -31.84
N THR A 39 -2.32 -19.41 -31.97
CA THR A 39 -3.77 -19.11 -32.01
C THR A 39 -4.28 -18.58 -30.67
N GLU A 40 -3.82 -19.14 -29.55
CA GLU A 40 -4.10 -18.57 -28.21
C GLU A 40 -3.57 -17.13 -28.09
N ALA A 41 -2.37 -16.85 -28.61
CA ALA A 41 -1.84 -15.49 -28.66
C ALA A 41 -2.67 -14.58 -29.56
N ILE A 42 -3.24 -15.09 -30.67
CA ILE A 42 -4.12 -14.30 -31.53
C ILE A 42 -5.41 -13.95 -30.79
N ALA A 43 -6.10 -14.96 -30.25
CA ALA A 43 -7.34 -14.76 -29.50
C ALA A 43 -7.15 -13.88 -28.27
N GLY A 44 -5.97 -13.93 -27.62
CA GLY A 44 -5.71 -13.12 -26.45
C GLY A 44 -5.27 -11.68 -26.70
N LEU A 45 -4.86 -11.33 -27.93
CA LEU A 45 -4.26 -10.02 -28.24
C LEU A 45 -4.99 -9.23 -29.32
N LEU A 46 -5.96 -9.81 -30.04
CA LEU A 46 -6.53 -9.19 -31.24
C LEU A 46 -8.02 -8.85 -31.12
N ARG A 47 -8.44 -7.93 -32.02
CA ARG A 47 -9.80 -7.38 -32.15
C ARG A 47 -10.82 -8.42 -32.69
N PRO A 48 -12.13 -8.16 -32.53
CA PRO A 48 -13.23 -9.03 -32.99
C PRO A 48 -13.13 -9.51 -34.44
N GLY A 49 -12.72 -8.62 -35.34
CA GLY A 49 -12.56 -8.95 -36.76
C GLY A 49 -11.47 -10.00 -37.04
N THR A 50 -10.43 -10.08 -36.22
CA THR A 50 -9.31 -11.01 -36.45
C THR A 50 -9.62 -12.41 -35.95
N VAL A 51 -10.35 -12.52 -34.84
CA VAL A 51 -10.87 -13.79 -34.33
C VAL A 51 -11.91 -14.37 -35.30
N ARG A 52 -12.78 -13.53 -35.88
CA ARG A 52 -13.66 -13.95 -36.99
C ARG A 52 -12.89 -14.49 -38.19
N LEU A 53 -11.87 -13.77 -38.66
CA LEU A 53 -11.04 -14.23 -39.80
C LEU A 53 -10.33 -15.55 -39.53
N LEU A 54 -9.93 -15.82 -38.28
CA LEU A 54 -9.37 -17.11 -37.90
C LEU A 54 -10.39 -18.24 -38.13
N PHE A 55 -11.62 -18.09 -37.64
CA PHE A 55 -12.65 -19.11 -37.79
C PHE A 55 -13.12 -19.25 -39.24
N GLU A 56 -13.33 -18.15 -39.96
CA GLU A 56 -13.78 -18.17 -41.36
C GLU A 56 -12.77 -18.83 -42.32
N ARG A 57 -11.46 -18.70 -42.05
CA ARG A 57 -10.41 -19.16 -42.97
C ARG A 57 -9.76 -20.48 -42.57
N ARG A 58 -9.86 -20.89 -41.31
CA ARG A 58 -9.16 -22.05 -40.73
C ARG A 58 -10.10 -22.91 -39.89
N GLU A 59 -11.35 -23.03 -40.33
CA GLU A 59 -12.38 -23.85 -39.68
C GLU A 59 -11.88 -25.30 -39.48
N GLY A 60 -11.85 -25.77 -38.23
CA GLY A 60 -11.42 -27.13 -37.87
C GLY A 60 -9.91 -27.36 -37.71
N GLU A 61 -9.04 -26.36 -37.93
CA GLU A 61 -7.58 -26.53 -37.74
C GLU A 61 -7.10 -26.38 -36.29
N PHE A 62 -7.90 -25.73 -35.42
CA PHE A 62 -7.51 -25.48 -34.04
C PHE A 62 -8.67 -25.68 -33.07
N THR A 63 -8.32 -25.99 -31.82
CA THR A 63 -9.30 -26.22 -30.75
C THR A 63 -9.50 -24.94 -29.95
N ILE A 64 -10.74 -24.61 -29.62
CA ILE A 64 -11.04 -23.47 -28.75
C ILE A 64 -10.72 -23.90 -27.32
N THR A 65 -9.74 -23.23 -26.70
CA THR A 65 -9.34 -23.51 -25.32
C THR A 65 -10.00 -22.53 -24.36
N THR A 66 -10.13 -22.93 -23.09
CA THR A 66 -10.65 -22.06 -22.02
C THR A 66 -9.88 -20.73 -21.94
N ARG A 67 -8.57 -20.74 -22.20
CA ARG A 67 -7.73 -19.52 -22.23
C ARG A 67 -8.14 -18.52 -23.31
N MET A 68 -8.58 -19.02 -24.47
CA MET A 68 -9.08 -18.16 -25.55
C MET A 68 -10.40 -17.48 -25.13
N ILE A 69 -11.29 -18.24 -24.50
CA ILE A 69 -12.57 -17.74 -23.97
C ILE A 69 -12.33 -16.72 -22.85
N GLU A 70 -11.43 -17.01 -21.91
CA GLU A 70 -11.03 -16.07 -20.86
C GLU A 70 -10.46 -14.77 -21.45
N ALA A 71 -9.61 -14.86 -22.47
CA ALA A 71 -9.02 -13.67 -23.06
C ALA A 71 -10.04 -12.84 -23.84
N ALA A 72 -10.95 -13.48 -24.57
CA ALA A 72 -12.05 -12.81 -25.22
C ALA A 72 -13.00 -12.14 -24.22
N ALA A 73 -13.39 -12.85 -23.17
CA ALA A 73 -14.23 -12.31 -22.09
C ALA A 73 -13.64 -11.04 -21.45
N ARG A 74 -12.31 -10.98 -21.31
CA ARG A 74 -11.59 -9.80 -20.80
C ARG A 74 -11.58 -8.63 -21.78
N ASN A 75 -11.37 -8.91 -23.07
CA ASN A 75 -11.10 -7.90 -24.08
C ASN A 75 -12.38 -7.26 -24.64
N SER A 76 -13.32 -8.06 -25.15
CA SER A 76 -14.56 -7.55 -25.74
C SER A 76 -15.65 -8.62 -25.77
N TYR A 77 -16.91 -8.19 -25.62
CA TYR A 77 -18.06 -9.08 -25.77
C TYR A 77 -18.16 -9.63 -27.21
N ASP A 78 -17.79 -8.84 -28.23
CA ASP A 78 -17.82 -9.30 -29.63
C ASP A 78 -16.84 -10.45 -29.85
N ASP A 79 -15.67 -10.42 -29.19
CA ASP A 79 -14.69 -11.51 -29.26
C ASP A 79 -15.27 -12.77 -28.58
N LEU A 80 -15.94 -12.59 -27.44
CA LEU A 80 -16.53 -13.69 -26.68
C LEU A 80 -17.67 -14.35 -27.47
N GLU A 81 -18.56 -13.53 -28.04
CA GLU A 81 -19.67 -13.98 -28.88
C GLU A 81 -19.15 -14.80 -30.06
N VAL A 82 -18.19 -14.25 -30.82
CA VAL A 82 -17.63 -14.95 -31.99
C VAL A 82 -16.99 -16.28 -31.59
N ILE A 83 -16.23 -16.33 -30.50
CA ILE A 83 -15.62 -17.59 -30.05
C ILE A 83 -16.69 -18.60 -29.66
N CYS A 84 -17.72 -18.19 -28.93
CA CYS A 84 -18.78 -19.08 -28.45
C CYS A 84 -19.78 -19.51 -29.54
N GLU A 85 -19.95 -18.73 -30.61
CA GLU A 85 -20.78 -19.12 -31.76
C GLU A 85 -20.05 -20.12 -32.68
N ASN A 86 -18.71 -20.04 -32.75
CA ASN A 86 -17.90 -20.90 -33.60
C ASN A 86 -17.34 -22.14 -32.87
N THR A 87 -17.66 -22.32 -31.58
CA THR A 87 -17.44 -23.59 -30.87
C THR A 87 -18.45 -24.65 -31.31
N VAL A 88 -17.94 -25.84 -31.67
CA VAL A 88 -18.77 -26.99 -32.07
C VAL A 88 -19.72 -27.42 -30.94
N ASP A 89 -19.24 -27.41 -29.70
CA ASP A 89 -20.03 -27.68 -28.51
C ASP A 89 -20.18 -26.41 -27.68
N ARG A 90 -21.36 -26.22 -27.06
CA ARG A 90 -21.63 -25.07 -26.19
C ARG A 90 -20.58 -25.01 -25.06
N PRO A 91 -19.75 -23.96 -24.99
CA PRO A 91 -18.62 -23.92 -24.09
C PRO A 91 -19.07 -23.79 -22.63
N LEU A 92 -18.39 -24.50 -21.73
CA LEU A 92 -18.58 -24.34 -20.30
C LEU A 92 -17.97 -23.02 -19.85
N ILE A 93 -18.80 -22.16 -19.24
CA ILE A 93 -18.32 -20.94 -18.59
C ILE A 93 -17.73 -21.32 -17.24
N THR A 94 -16.40 -21.35 -17.18
CA THR A 94 -15.66 -21.61 -15.95
C THR A 94 -15.57 -20.36 -15.08
N ASP A 95 -15.20 -20.53 -13.81
CA ASP A 95 -14.88 -19.42 -12.92
C ASP A 95 -13.80 -18.49 -13.50
N GLY A 96 -12.78 -19.05 -14.19
CA GLY A 96 -11.75 -18.24 -14.87
C GLY A 96 -12.33 -17.31 -15.93
N VAL A 97 -13.35 -17.75 -16.67
CA VAL A 97 -14.04 -16.92 -17.68
C VAL A 97 -14.83 -15.79 -17.00
N LEU A 98 -15.50 -16.07 -15.88
CA LEU A 98 -16.20 -15.04 -15.10
C LEU A 98 -15.26 -14.01 -14.52
N GLN A 99 -14.15 -14.45 -13.93
CA GLN A 99 -13.11 -13.56 -13.41
C GLN A 99 -12.51 -12.69 -14.51
N ALA A 100 -12.33 -13.23 -15.72
CA ALA A 100 -11.88 -12.46 -16.87
C ALA A 100 -12.94 -11.47 -17.38
N ALA A 101 -14.22 -11.88 -17.38
CA ALA A 101 -15.34 -11.02 -17.72
C ALA A 101 -15.60 -9.92 -16.66
N ALA A 102 -15.16 -10.11 -15.41
CA ALA A 102 -15.42 -9.18 -14.31
C ALA A 102 -14.88 -7.76 -14.52
N SER A 103 -13.92 -7.56 -15.43
CA SER A 103 -13.46 -6.23 -15.86
C SER A 103 -14.25 -5.65 -17.05
N ASN A 104 -15.17 -6.40 -17.66
CA ASN A 104 -15.94 -6.01 -18.86
C ASN A 104 -17.44 -6.27 -18.69
N VAL A 105 -18.19 -5.19 -18.45
CA VAL A 105 -19.64 -5.25 -18.21
C VAL A 105 -20.44 -5.86 -19.36
N ASN A 106 -20.01 -5.66 -20.61
CA ASN A 106 -20.72 -6.18 -21.78
C ASN A 106 -20.55 -7.69 -21.89
N SER A 107 -19.35 -8.20 -21.62
CA SER A 107 -19.08 -9.64 -21.56
C SER A 107 -19.92 -10.32 -20.48
N LEU A 108 -20.02 -9.73 -19.28
CA LEU A 108 -20.88 -10.27 -18.22
C LEU A 108 -22.35 -10.28 -18.61
N ARG A 109 -22.85 -9.20 -19.21
CA ARG A 109 -24.26 -9.13 -19.65
C ARG A 109 -24.57 -10.21 -20.69
N TRP A 110 -23.67 -10.40 -21.66
CA TRP A 110 -23.79 -11.45 -22.66
C TRP A 110 -23.75 -12.86 -22.03
N ILE A 111 -22.86 -13.10 -21.06
CA ILE A 111 -22.80 -14.37 -20.32
C ILE A 111 -24.12 -14.61 -19.56
N HIS A 112 -24.68 -13.58 -18.92
CA HIS A 112 -25.97 -13.69 -18.24
C HIS A 112 -27.09 -14.11 -19.19
N GLU A 113 -27.21 -13.43 -20.33
CA GLU A 113 -28.26 -13.66 -21.31
C GLU A 113 -28.19 -15.07 -21.94
N ASN A 114 -26.98 -15.60 -22.14
CA ASN A 114 -26.76 -16.87 -22.85
C ASN A 114 -26.51 -18.08 -21.93
N TYR A 115 -26.02 -17.86 -20.71
CA TYR A 115 -25.58 -18.92 -19.78
C TYR A 115 -26.08 -18.74 -18.34
N GLY A 116 -26.80 -17.67 -18.01
CA GLY A 116 -27.07 -17.24 -16.63
C GLY A 116 -27.63 -18.29 -15.66
N ALA A 117 -28.44 -19.25 -16.15
CA ALA A 117 -29.03 -20.31 -15.31
C ALA A 117 -28.04 -21.45 -14.94
N GLU A 118 -26.92 -21.57 -15.65
CA GLU A 118 -25.94 -22.65 -15.48
C GLU A 118 -24.64 -22.17 -14.80
N VAL A 119 -24.51 -20.87 -14.61
CA VAL A 119 -23.29 -20.22 -14.12
C VAL A 119 -23.41 -20.01 -12.62
N GLU A 120 -22.52 -20.65 -11.87
CA GLU A 120 -22.30 -20.31 -10.46
C GLU A 120 -21.29 -19.16 -10.36
N ILE A 121 -21.73 -18.03 -9.83
CA ILE A 121 -20.85 -16.87 -9.62
C ILE A 121 -20.02 -17.05 -8.35
N THR A 122 -18.74 -16.68 -8.46
CA THR A 122 -17.79 -16.74 -7.36
C THR A 122 -17.57 -15.38 -6.72
N GLN A 123 -17.15 -15.40 -5.45
CA GLN A 123 -16.73 -14.21 -4.72
C GLN A 123 -15.55 -13.49 -5.43
N ASN A 124 -14.66 -14.24 -6.07
CA ASN A 124 -13.48 -13.70 -6.76
C ASN A 124 -13.87 -12.79 -7.93
N ALA A 125 -14.91 -13.14 -8.70
CA ALA A 125 -15.39 -12.28 -9.79
C ALA A 125 -15.89 -10.93 -9.25
N ALA A 126 -16.56 -10.91 -8.10
CA ALA A 126 -16.99 -9.67 -7.44
C ALA A 126 -15.80 -8.84 -6.94
N GLU A 127 -14.79 -9.47 -6.34
CA GLU A 127 -13.55 -8.78 -5.91
C GLU A 127 -12.83 -8.13 -7.11
N ILE A 128 -12.70 -8.84 -8.24
CA ILE A 128 -12.07 -8.28 -9.44
C ILE A 128 -12.90 -7.12 -10.00
N ALA A 129 -14.22 -7.28 -10.11
CA ALA A 129 -15.10 -6.24 -10.62
C ALA A 129 -15.03 -4.97 -9.75
N ALA A 130 -14.97 -5.11 -8.43
CA ALA A 130 -14.87 -3.98 -7.51
C ALA A 130 -13.63 -3.11 -7.74
N GLY A 131 -12.49 -3.71 -8.09
CA GLY A 131 -11.27 -2.96 -8.40
C GLY A 131 -11.24 -2.32 -9.79
N HIS A 132 -12.04 -2.80 -10.75
CA HIS A 132 -11.86 -2.46 -12.18
C HIS A 132 -13.07 -1.84 -12.86
N SER A 133 -14.30 -2.19 -12.46
CA SER A 133 -15.52 -1.74 -13.12
C SER A 133 -16.73 -1.76 -12.19
N THR A 134 -17.14 -0.58 -11.74
CA THR A 134 -18.37 -0.37 -10.95
C THR A 134 -19.60 -0.97 -11.64
N ALA A 135 -19.71 -0.80 -12.96
CA ALA A 135 -20.83 -1.31 -13.73
C ALA A 135 -20.84 -2.85 -13.81
N ALA A 136 -19.67 -3.49 -13.91
CA ALA A 136 -19.57 -4.94 -13.87
C ALA A 136 -19.99 -5.48 -12.50
N LEU A 137 -19.52 -4.85 -11.42
CA LEU A 137 -19.91 -5.23 -10.06
C LEU A 137 -21.42 -5.09 -9.84
N GLN A 138 -22.02 -4.02 -10.36
CA GLN A 138 -23.47 -3.82 -10.31
C GLN A 138 -24.22 -4.95 -11.01
N VAL A 139 -23.82 -5.35 -12.22
CA VAL A 139 -24.44 -6.47 -12.95
C VAL A 139 -24.33 -7.78 -12.16
N LEU A 140 -23.16 -8.06 -11.55
CA LEU A 140 -22.96 -9.23 -10.71
C LEU A 140 -23.94 -9.26 -9.52
N LEU A 141 -24.10 -8.13 -8.84
CA LEU A 141 -24.94 -8.02 -7.64
C LEU A 141 -26.45 -8.01 -7.94
N GLU A 142 -26.88 -7.46 -9.08
CA GLU A 142 -28.29 -7.40 -9.45
C GLU A 142 -28.77 -8.70 -10.09
N GLN A 143 -27.99 -9.28 -11.01
CA GLN A 143 -28.41 -10.44 -11.79
C GLN A 143 -28.10 -11.76 -11.08
N TRP A 144 -27.00 -11.83 -10.34
CA TRP A 144 -26.52 -13.03 -9.65
C TRP A 144 -26.33 -12.81 -8.14
N GLY A 145 -27.06 -11.84 -7.57
CA GLY A 145 -26.79 -11.31 -6.25
C GLY A 145 -26.88 -12.29 -5.09
N HIS A 146 -27.84 -13.21 -5.07
CA HIS A 146 -28.10 -14.05 -3.90
C HIS A 146 -26.86 -14.76 -3.31
N PRO A 147 -25.94 -15.34 -4.11
CA PRO A 147 -24.71 -15.96 -3.59
C PRO A 147 -23.56 -15.00 -3.25
N ILE A 148 -23.56 -13.76 -3.72
CA ILE A 148 -22.44 -12.83 -3.57
C ILE A 148 -22.66 -11.96 -2.34
N CYS A 149 -21.71 -11.89 -1.42
CA CYS A 149 -21.74 -10.95 -0.29
C CYS A 149 -20.78 -9.79 -0.52
N ILE A 150 -21.11 -8.60 -0.02
CA ILE A 150 -20.16 -7.49 0.05
C ILE A 150 -19.21 -7.75 1.23
N THR A 151 -18.09 -8.40 0.95
CA THR A 151 -17.08 -8.74 1.96
C THR A 151 -16.06 -7.62 2.14
N THR A 152 -15.24 -7.70 3.19
CA THR A 152 -14.12 -6.78 3.39
C THR A 152 -13.17 -6.74 2.19
N LYS A 153 -12.94 -7.88 1.53
CA LYS A 153 -12.09 -7.95 0.32
C LYS A 153 -12.67 -7.21 -0.88
N VAL A 154 -14.00 -7.30 -1.08
CA VAL A 154 -14.69 -6.52 -2.12
C VAL A 154 -14.53 -5.03 -1.84
N MET A 155 -14.69 -4.62 -0.58
CA MET A 155 -14.51 -3.23 -0.19
C MET A 155 -13.04 -2.77 -0.34
N GLU A 156 -12.05 -3.57 0.06
CA GLU A 156 -10.63 -3.28 -0.13
C GLU A 156 -10.27 -3.16 -1.62
N ALA A 157 -10.81 -4.03 -2.48
CA ALA A 157 -10.63 -3.90 -3.93
C ALA A 157 -11.23 -2.59 -4.46
N ALA A 158 -12.46 -2.26 -4.04
CA ALA A 158 -13.12 -1.00 -4.40
C ALA A 158 -12.34 0.24 -3.92
N ALA A 159 -11.71 0.17 -2.75
CA ALA A 159 -10.90 1.26 -2.18
C ALA A 159 -9.72 1.66 -3.07
N THR A 160 -9.19 0.72 -3.85
CA THR A 160 -8.06 0.99 -4.75
C THR A 160 -8.49 1.48 -6.14
N SER A 161 -9.79 1.48 -6.44
CA SER A 161 -10.34 1.87 -7.73
C SER A 161 -10.42 3.38 -7.92
N TYR A 162 -10.32 3.84 -9.17
CA TYR A 162 -10.50 5.25 -9.54
C TYR A 162 -11.92 5.78 -9.23
N SER A 163 -12.92 4.91 -9.29
CA SER A 163 -14.33 5.22 -9.07
C SER A 163 -14.82 4.83 -7.67
N VAL A 164 -13.94 4.84 -6.66
CA VAL A 164 -14.26 4.40 -5.28
C VAL A 164 -15.55 5.02 -4.73
N CYS A 165 -15.77 6.33 -4.92
CA CYS A 165 -16.99 6.99 -4.44
C CYS A 165 -18.26 6.46 -5.11
N ASP A 166 -18.24 6.30 -6.43
CA ASP A 166 -19.38 5.78 -7.20
C ASP A 166 -19.64 4.31 -6.85
N THR A 167 -18.57 3.53 -6.66
CA THR A 167 -18.66 2.12 -6.26
C THR A 167 -19.27 1.99 -4.87
N VAL A 168 -18.76 2.72 -3.87
CA VAL A 168 -19.29 2.65 -2.50
C VAL A 168 -20.75 3.13 -2.47
N LYS A 169 -21.07 4.22 -3.18
CA LYS A 169 -22.45 4.69 -3.30
C LYS A 169 -23.38 3.63 -3.90
N MET A 170 -23.00 3.05 -5.03
CA MET A 170 -23.77 1.99 -5.68
C MET A 170 -23.96 0.78 -4.75
N LEU A 171 -22.91 0.34 -4.06
CA LEU A 171 -22.98 -0.77 -3.11
C LEU A 171 -23.93 -0.48 -1.96
N PHE A 172 -23.92 0.76 -1.45
CA PHE A 172 -24.81 1.19 -0.38
C PHE A 172 -26.28 1.23 -0.86
N ASP A 173 -26.53 1.71 -2.08
CA ASP A 173 -27.87 1.76 -2.68
C ASP A 173 -28.47 0.36 -2.88
N ILE A 174 -27.64 -0.64 -3.23
CA ILE A 174 -28.11 -2.03 -3.42
C ILE A 174 -28.24 -2.77 -2.08
N ARG A 175 -27.23 -2.68 -1.20
CA ARG A 175 -27.16 -3.46 0.06
C ARG A 175 -26.50 -2.71 1.22
N HIS A 176 -27.12 -1.61 1.64
CA HIS A 176 -26.65 -0.78 2.76
C HIS A 176 -26.18 -1.57 4.00
N ASP A 177 -26.89 -2.63 4.41
CA ASP A 177 -26.58 -3.42 5.61
C ASP A 177 -25.28 -4.23 5.52
N GLU A 178 -24.80 -4.53 4.29
CA GLU A 178 -23.55 -5.27 4.08
C GLU A 178 -22.33 -4.35 3.90
N VAL A 179 -22.54 -3.07 3.63
CA VAL A 179 -21.45 -2.11 3.36
C VAL A 179 -20.81 -1.64 4.65
N CYS A 180 -19.51 -1.90 4.78
CA CYS A 180 -18.71 -1.45 5.91
C CYS A 180 -17.38 -0.86 5.44
N LEU A 181 -17.14 0.42 5.74
CA LEU A 181 -15.85 1.06 5.53
C LEU A 181 -14.91 0.73 6.70
N SER A 182 -14.32 -0.48 6.63
CA SER A 182 -13.44 -1.01 7.66
C SER A 182 -12.11 -0.25 7.78
N GLU A 183 -11.31 -0.56 8.80
CA GLU A 183 -9.95 -0.02 8.92
C GLU A 183 -9.09 -0.38 7.69
N ASN A 184 -9.16 -1.62 7.21
CA ASN A 184 -8.46 -2.06 6.00
C ASN A 184 -8.91 -1.30 4.74
N PHE A 185 -10.19 -0.94 4.65
CA PHE A 185 -10.70 -0.11 3.55
C PHE A 185 -9.98 1.25 3.53
N TRP A 186 -9.88 1.91 4.69
CA TRP A 186 -9.19 3.20 4.79
C TRP A 186 -7.67 3.10 4.60
N VAL A 187 -7.05 1.99 5.02
CA VAL A 187 -5.64 1.70 4.71
C VAL A 187 -5.44 1.57 3.20
N ALA A 188 -6.32 0.85 2.49
CA ALA A 188 -6.25 0.70 1.04
C ALA A 188 -6.49 2.04 0.31
N VAL A 189 -7.44 2.87 0.78
CA VAL A 189 -7.63 4.26 0.29
C VAL A 189 -6.36 5.09 0.48
N ALA A 190 -5.74 5.00 1.66
CA ALA A 190 -4.54 5.75 2.00
C ALA A 190 -3.33 5.42 1.12
N GLY A 191 -3.13 4.12 0.82
CA GLY A 191 -2.06 3.64 -0.04
C GLY A 191 -2.30 3.83 -1.54
N SER A 192 -3.54 4.11 -1.97
CA SER A 192 -3.85 4.23 -3.39
C SER A 192 -3.42 5.58 -3.97
N HIS A 193 -2.58 5.55 -5.01
CA HIS A 193 -2.24 6.73 -5.81
C HIS A 193 -3.40 7.26 -6.67
N GLN A 194 -4.46 6.48 -6.83
CA GLN A 194 -5.60 6.81 -7.68
C GLN A 194 -6.68 7.62 -6.95
N VAL A 195 -6.64 7.67 -5.61
CA VAL A 195 -7.72 8.23 -4.79
C VAL A 195 -7.37 9.65 -4.32
N PRO A 196 -8.09 10.70 -4.78
CA PRO A 196 -7.86 12.06 -4.34
C PRO A 196 -8.37 12.30 -2.91
N GLU A 197 -7.84 13.30 -2.23
CA GLU A 197 -8.18 13.65 -0.84
C GLU A 197 -9.65 14.06 -0.65
N GLN A 198 -10.30 14.56 -1.71
CA GLN A 198 -11.72 14.93 -1.70
C GLN A 198 -12.66 13.72 -1.50
N THR A 199 -12.18 12.50 -1.75
CA THR A 199 -12.96 11.28 -1.51
C THR A 199 -13.28 11.07 -0.04
N VAL A 200 -12.45 11.58 0.87
CA VAL A 200 -12.69 11.47 2.33
C VAL A 200 -14.04 12.06 2.70
N ASP A 201 -14.40 13.24 2.18
CA ASP A 201 -15.66 13.89 2.52
C ASP A 201 -16.86 13.03 2.07
N GLN A 202 -16.82 12.54 0.82
CA GLN A 202 -17.91 11.74 0.25
C GLN A 202 -18.04 10.38 0.93
N LEU A 203 -16.92 9.69 1.17
CA LEU A 203 -16.91 8.38 1.81
C LEU A 203 -17.28 8.46 3.30
N SER A 204 -16.99 9.60 3.95
CA SER A 204 -17.37 9.82 5.35
C SER A 204 -18.87 9.78 5.59
N GLU A 205 -19.71 10.00 4.57
CA GLU A 205 -21.17 9.89 4.67
C GLU A 205 -21.62 8.46 5.02
N TYR A 206 -20.83 7.45 4.61
CA TYR A 206 -21.14 6.03 4.77
C TYR A 206 -20.45 5.38 5.97
N CYS A 207 -19.84 6.16 6.86
CA CYS A 207 -19.22 5.64 8.09
C CYS A 207 -19.44 6.59 9.27
N ASP A 208 -19.46 6.05 10.48
CA ASP A 208 -19.59 6.86 11.70
C ASP A 208 -18.24 7.35 12.23
N CYS A 209 -17.18 6.59 11.96
CA CYS A 209 -15.85 6.85 12.50
C CYS A 209 -14.78 6.39 11.52
N ILE A 210 -13.78 7.24 11.32
CA ILE A 210 -12.55 6.90 10.59
C ILE A 210 -11.43 6.81 11.63
N ARG A 211 -10.75 5.66 11.70
CA ARG A 211 -9.66 5.45 12.66
C ARG A 211 -8.31 5.64 11.98
N ILE A 212 -7.53 6.57 12.53
CA ILE A 212 -6.12 6.72 12.14
C ILE A 212 -5.30 5.77 13.00
N THR A 213 -4.85 4.67 12.40
CA THR A 213 -3.95 3.67 12.96
C THR A 213 -2.54 3.84 12.39
N GLU A 214 -1.56 3.14 12.97
CA GLU A 214 -0.21 3.07 12.41
C GLU A 214 -0.20 2.55 10.97
N ASP A 215 -0.97 1.50 10.66
CA ASP A 215 -1.06 0.93 9.30
C ASP A 215 -1.57 1.96 8.27
N LEU A 216 -2.55 2.79 8.66
CA LEU A 216 -3.05 3.86 7.80
C LEU A 216 -1.95 4.90 7.56
N ILE A 217 -1.22 5.28 8.60
CA ILE A 217 -0.13 6.26 8.49
C ILE A 217 1.03 5.73 7.64
N ASN A 218 1.38 4.45 7.78
CA ASN A 218 2.39 3.80 6.94
C ASN A 218 1.94 3.78 5.48
N ALA A 219 0.68 3.44 5.19
CA ALA A 219 0.13 3.50 3.84
C ALA A 219 0.14 4.93 3.24
N VAL A 220 -0.18 5.94 4.05
CA VAL A 220 -0.02 7.35 3.64
C VAL A 220 1.45 7.68 3.36
N HIS A 221 2.38 7.20 4.18
CA HIS A 221 3.81 7.46 4.00
C HIS A 221 4.36 6.85 2.69
N GLU A 222 3.98 5.60 2.40
CA GLU A 222 4.37 4.87 1.18
C GLU A 222 3.85 5.53 -0.11
N ARG A 223 2.76 6.29 -0.05
CA ARG A 223 2.17 7.01 -1.19
C ARG A 223 3.08 8.10 -1.79
N GLY A 224 4.15 8.51 -1.09
CA GLY A 224 5.13 9.50 -1.58
C GLY A 224 4.68 10.96 -1.43
N PRO A 225 5.24 11.93 -2.19
CA PRO A 225 5.19 13.37 -1.86
C PRO A 225 3.80 14.03 -1.90
N PHE A 226 2.78 13.36 -2.43
CA PHE A 226 1.37 13.82 -2.43
C PHE A 226 0.59 13.39 -1.17
N ASN A 227 1.29 12.86 -0.15
CA ASN A 227 0.70 12.28 1.06
C ASN A 227 0.12 13.28 2.06
N LYS A 228 0.64 14.53 2.09
CA LYS A 228 0.29 15.52 3.12
C LYS A 228 -1.16 15.97 3.04
N ASP A 229 -1.72 16.07 1.84
CA ASP A 229 -3.06 16.61 1.64
C ASP A 229 -4.13 15.64 2.16
N LEU A 230 -3.93 14.33 1.97
CA LEU A 230 -4.85 13.32 2.49
C LEU A 230 -4.83 13.25 4.02
N LEU A 231 -3.66 13.16 4.65
CA LEU A 231 -3.58 13.10 6.12
C LEU A 231 -4.09 14.39 6.75
N SER A 232 -3.76 15.55 6.17
CA SER A 232 -4.31 16.84 6.65
C SER A 232 -5.84 16.85 6.54
N LYS A 233 -6.39 16.34 5.44
CA LYS A 233 -7.84 16.25 5.22
C LYS A 233 -8.52 15.33 6.24
N LEU A 234 -7.92 14.17 6.53
CA LEU A 234 -8.38 13.26 7.57
C LEU A 234 -8.34 13.92 8.95
N LEU A 235 -7.22 14.53 9.34
CA LEU A 235 -7.09 15.18 10.65
C LEU A 235 -8.11 16.31 10.87
N CYS A 236 -8.49 17.02 9.81
CA CYS A 236 -9.53 18.06 9.87
C CYS A 236 -10.97 17.51 9.88
N HIS A 237 -11.18 16.21 9.73
CA HIS A 237 -12.51 15.62 9.62
C HIS A 237 -13.11 15.29 11.00
N ASN A 238 -14.37 15.68 11.24
CA ASN A 238 -15.02 15.56 12.55
C ASN A 238 -15.32 14.11 13.00
N LYS A 239 -15.34 13.16 12.07
CA LYS A 239 -15.51 11.71 12.35
C LYS A 239 -14.18 10.98 12.60
N VAL A 240 -13.04 11.67 12.58
CA VAL A 240 -11.75 11.02 12.80
C VAL A 240 -11.48 10.79 14.28
N ARG A 241 -10.94 9.61 14.58
CA ARG A 241 -10.35 9.28 15.88
C ARG A 241 -8.96 8.71 15.66
N ILE A 242 -7.98 9.21 16.41
CA ILE A 242 -6.59 8.78 16.29
C ILE A 242 -6.28 7.78 17.40
N THR A 243 -5.70 6.64 17.05
CA THR A 243 -5.25 5.65 18.05
C THR A 243 -3.89 6.05 18.63
N ALA A 244 -3.52 5.48 19.77
CA ALA A 244 -2.20 5.69 20.35
C ALA A 244 -1.04 5.30 19.41
N SER A 245 -1.22 4.25 18.59
CA SER A 245 -0.24 3.86 17.57
C SER A 245 -0.23 4.83 16.39
N GLY A 246 -1.40 5.33 15.96
CA GLY A 246 -1.50 6.38 14.94
C GLY A 246 -0.79 7.67 15.34
N ILE A 247 -0.93 8.10 16.61
CA ILE A 247 -0.23 9.28 17.14
C ILE A 247 1.29 9.10 17.05
N GLN A 248 1.81 7.97 17.54
CA GLN A 248 3.25 7.66 17.47
C GLN A 248 3.75 7.64 16.03
N ALA A 249 3.01 7.02 15.11
CA ALA A 249 3.38 6.96 13.70
C ALA A 249 3.40 8.35 13.03
N ILE A 250 2.43 9.22 13.33
CA ILE A 250 2.42 10.61 12.85
C ILE A 250 3.66 11.35 13.36
N VAL A 251 3.88 11.28 14.68
CA VAL A 251 4.97 12.00 15.36
C VAL A 251 6.35 11.56 14.87
N LYS A 252 6.54 10.26 14.62
CA LYS A 252 7.78 9.69 14.11
C LYS A 252 8.07 10.06 12.64
N SER A 253 7.04 10.11 11.80
CA SER A 253 7.21 10.10 10.34
C SER A 253 6.89 11.42 9.64
N PHE A 254 6.17 12.36 10.28
CA PHE A 254 5.66 13.58 9.63
C PHE A 254 6.31 14.84 10.18
N ASP A 255 6.01 15.96 9.52
CA ASP A 255 6.58 17.27 9.81
C ASP A 255 5.87 18.00 10.96
N TRP A 256 6.51 19.08 11.41
CA TRP A 256 5.96 19.98 12.43
C TRP A 256 4.54 20.46 12.10
N LYS A 257 4.23 20.73 10.83
CA LYS A 257 2.91 21.20 10.40
C LYS A 257 1.83 20.12 10.61
N THR A 258 2.14 18.87 10.30
CA THR A 258 1.21 17.74 10.51
C THR A 258 1.02 17.47 12.00
N PHE A 259 2.10 17.52 12.79
CA PHE A 259 2.05 17.38 14.24
C PHE A 259 1.17 18.45 14.89
N THR A 260 1.41 19.73 14.57
CA THR A 260 0.61 20.84 15.09
C THR A 260 -0.85 20.74 14.68
N LEU A 261 -1.14 20.39 13.43
CA LEU A 261 -2.52 20.15 13.00
C LEU A 261 -3.22 19.05 13.82
N MET A 262 -2.51 17.95 14.12
CA MET A 262 -3.04 16.88 14.95
C MET A 262 -3.36 17.37 16.37
N ILE A 263 -2.46 18.16 16.98
CA ILE A 263 -2.66 18.72 18.32
C ILE A 263 -3.79 19.76 18.33
N ASP A 264 -3.85 20.65 17.34
CA ASP A 264 -4.87 21.70 17.26
C ASP A 264 -6.29 21.11 17.11
N GLN A 265 -6.44 20.03 16.32
CA GLN A 265 -7.74 19.41 16.07
C GLN A 265 -8.12 18.37 17.15
N HIS A 266 -7.16 17.58 17.64
CA HIS A 266 -7.43 16.41 18.48
C HIS A 266 -6.76 16.45 19.85
N GLY A 267 -6.00 17.50 20.18
CA GLY A 267 -5.16 17.59 21.38
C GLY A 267 -5.90 17.31 22.69
N HIS A 268 -7.16 17.74 22.80
CA HIS A 268 -8.00 17.51 23.98
C HIS A 268 -8.33 16.02 24.26
N TYR A 269 -8.15 15.12 23.28
CA TYR A 269 -8.29 13.67 23.45
C TYR A 269 -6.94 12.93 23.44
N ILE A 270 -5.87 13.60 23.04
CA ILE A 270 -4.54 12.99 22.93
C ILE A 270 -3.91 12.96 24.31
N GLN A 271 -3.60 11.75 24.79
CA GLN A 271 -2.76 11.59 25.95
C GLN A 271 -1.30 11.62 25.52
N LEU A 272 -0.55 12.62 26.01
CA LEU A 272 0.90 12.64 25.86
C LEU A 272 1.50 11.58 26.79
N THR A 273 2.19 10.61 26.20
CA THR A 273 2.88 9.53 26.92
C THR A 273 4.36 9.56 26.59
N ASP A 274 5.17 8.93 27.43
CA ASP A 274 6.58 8.62 27.17
C ASP A 274 6.82 8.06 25.75
N ARG A 275 5.98 7.13 25.28
CA ARG A 275 6.06 6.59 23.91
C ARG A 275 5.88 7.62 22.80
N VAL A 276 5.10 8.67 23.02
CA VAL A 276 4.92 9.75 22.04
C VAL A 276 6.18 10.60 21.97
N VAL A 277 6.80 10.87 23.11
CA VAL A 277 8.07 11.61 23.19
C VAL A 277 9.23 10.77 22.61
N GLU A 278 9.25 9.47 22.88
CA GLU A 278 10.19 8.52 22.26
C GLU A 278 10.06 8.54 20.73
N ALA A 279 8.85 8.44 20.20
CA ALA A 279 8.60 8.55 18.76
C ALA A 279 9.04 9.91 18.18
N ALA A 280 8.91 11.00 18.95
CA ALA A 280 9.39 12.32 18.54
C ALA A 280 10.91 12.36 18.51
N ALA A 281 11.57 11.76 19.51
CA ALA A 281 13.03 11.66 19.56
C ALA A 281 13.60 10.83 18.40
N GLU A 282 12.83 9.90 17.84
CA GLU A 282 13.20 9.16 16.62
C GLU A 282 12.97 9.95 15.32
N ASN A 283 12.24 11.07 15.34
CA ASN A 283 11.97 11.86 14.14
C ASN A 283 13.24 12.64 13.72
N THR A 284 13.83 12.22 12.61
CA THR A 284 15.11 12.79 12.14
C THR A 284 14.99 14.17 11.50
N ASN A 285 13.79 14.63 11.15
CA ASN A 285 13.61 15.90 10.44
C ASN A 285 13.11 17.03 11.35
N TYR A 286 12.25 16.71 12.33
CA TYR A 286 11.59 17.69 13.20
C TYR A 286 11.52 17.22 14.65
N GLY A 287 12.31 16.22 15.03
CA GLY A 287 12.25 15.62 16.35
C GLY A 287 12.59 16.60 17.46
N PHE A 288 13.55 17.51 17.23
CA PHE A 288 13.92 18.53 18.22
C PHE A 288 12.73 19.43 18.57
N GLU A 289 12.09 20.05 17.58
CA GLU A 289 10.95 20.96 17.80
C GLU A 289 9.76 20.25 18.45
N ILE A 290 9.51 18.99 18.05
CA ILE A 290 8.42 18.19 18.63
C ILE A 290 8.74 17.81 20.08
N VAL A 291 9.95 17.33 20.40
CA VAL A 291 10.34 16.99 21.77
C VAL A 291 10.31 18.23 22.67
N GLU A 292 10.83 19.36 22.21
CA GLU A 292 10.80 20.62 22.95
C GLU A 292 9.36 21.08 23.26
N PHE A 293 8.45 20.96 22.29
CA PHE A 293 7.04 21.22 22.52
C PHE A 293 6.42 20.27 23.55
N LEU A 294 6.67 18.97 23.42
CA LEU A 294 6.09 17.95 24.30
C LEU A 294 6.58 18.08 25.74
N ILE A 295 7.85 18.48 25.97
CA ILE A 295 8.38 18.79 27.31
C ILE A 295 7.67 19.99 27.91
N ARG A 296 7.49 21.06 27.13
CA ARG A 296 6.86 22.29 27.61
C ARG A 296 5.40 22.12 27.99
N GLU A 297 4.67 21.31 27.22
CA GLU A 297 3.25 21.01 27.46
C GLU A 297 3.06 19.86 28.46
N HIS A 298 4.14 19.32 29.03
CA HIS A 298 4.07 18.21 29.94
C HIS A 298 3.48 18.61 31.29
N ASP A 299 2.60 17.76 31.83
CA ASP A 299 2.11 17.88 33.20
C ASP A 299 3.16 17.30 34.17
N GLU A 300 3.87 18.17 34.89
CA GLU A 300 4.90 17.84 35.88
C GLU A 300 4.44 16.80 36.92
N SER A 301 3.13 16.60 37.10
CA SER A 301 2.59 15.59 38.01
C SER A 301 2.79 14.13 37.55
N ARG A 302 3.18 13.91 36.29
CA ARG A 302 3.36 12.58 35.70
C ARG A 302 4.80 12.35 35.23
N PRO A 303 5.69 11.76 36.05
CA PRO A 303 7.07 11.53 35.62
C PRO A 303 7.16 10.66 34.36
N TRP A 304 8.04 11.04 33.43
CA TRP A 304 8.35 10.25 32.25
C TRP A 304 9.27 9.08 32.56
N CYS A 305 9.09 8.00 31.81
CA CYS A 305 10.12 6.99 31.61
C CYS A 305 11.12 7.54 30.59
N ILE A 306 12.16 8.21 31.07
CA ILE A 306 13.06 9.01 30.23
C ILE A 306 14.11 8.16 29.51
N GLU A 307 14.43 6.98 30.03
CA GLU A 307 15.51 6.11 29.54
C GLU A 307 15.35 5.76 28.06
N ARG A 308 14.13 5.42 27.64
CA ARG A 308 13.83 5.10 26.23
C ARG A 308 13.92 6.33 25.32
N ILE A 309 13.56 7.50 25.84
CA ILE A 309 13.61 8.76 25.11
C ILE A 309 15.07 9.17 24.88
N ILE A 310 15.93 8.97 25.89
CA ILE A 310 17.38 9.22 25.80
C ILE A 310 18.01 8.26 24.78
N GLU A 311 17.69 6.97 24.83
CA GLU A 311 18.21 5.99 23.86
C GLU A 311 17.79 6.35 22.43
N ALA A 312 16.52 6.71 22.21
CA ALA A 312 16.01 7.16 20.92
C ALA A 312 16.74 8.41 20.40
N ALA A 313 16.97 9.40 21.27
CA ALA A 313 17.72 10.60 20.93
C ALA A 313 19.17 10.27 20.56
N ALA A 314 19.85 9.41 21.31
CA ALA A 314 21.22 8.99 21.05
C ALA A 314 21.38 8.31 19.68
N ARG A 315 20.36 7.55 19.24
CA ARG A 315 20.35 6.89 17.93
C ARG A 315 19.92 7.80 16.77
N ASN A 316 19.37 9.00 17.04
CA ASN A 316 18.88 9.90 15.99
C ASN A 316 20.06 10.58 15.25
N PRO A 317 20.23 10.33 13.94
CA PRO A 317 21.40 10.78 13.18
C PRO A 317 21.32 12.23 12.67
N ARG A 318 20.37 13.02 13.17
CA ARG A 318 20.23 14.42 12.75
C ARG A 318 19.99 15.35 13.93
N ALA A 319 18.91 15.12 14.66
CA ALA A 319 18.50 15.97 15.78
C ALA A 319 18.98 15.43 17.15
N GLY A 320 19.61 14.25 17.17
CA GLY A 320 19.93 13.53 18.40
C GLY A 320 20.75 14.33 19.40
N PHE A 321 21.81 15.00 18.94
CA PHE A 321 22.66 15.81 19.82
C PHE A 321 21.90 16.97 20.48
N ASP A 322 21.10 17.71 19.72
CA ASP A 322 20.33 18.85 20.25
C ASP A 322 19.22 18.37 21.21
N ILE A 323 18.59 17.23 20.91
CA ILE A 323 17.63 16.59 21.81
C ILE A 323 18.33 16.16 23.11
N MET A 324 19.51 15.54 23.03
CA MET A 324 20.28 15.12 24.22
C MET A 324 20.61 16.30 25.13
N GLN A 325 21.04 17.43 24.57
CA GLN A 325 21.32 18.65 25.34
C GLN A 325 20.06 19.19 26.03
N LEU A 326 18.93 19.24 25.33
CA LEU A 326 17.65 19.65 25.91
C LEU A 326 17.27 18.73 27.08
N LEU A 327 17.35 17.41 26.90
CA LEU A 327 17.01 16.45 27.94
C LEU A 327 17.92 16.58 29.17
N LEU A 328 19.22 16.80 29.00
CA LEU A 328 20.15 17.04 30.11
C LEU A 328 19.77 18.29 30.93
N CYS A 329 19.32 19.36 30.26
CA CYS A 329 18.87 20.58 30.93
C CYS A 329 17.56 20.37 31.71
N GLU A 330 16.59 19.69 31.11
CA GLU A 330 15.24 19.55 31.68
C GLU A 330 15.14 18.40 32.70
N PHE A 331 16.02 17.40 32.61
CA PHE A 331 16.05 16.23 33.49
C PHE A 331 17.43 16.02 34.13
N PRO A 332 17.94 16.97 34.95
CA PRO A 332 19.31 16.93 35.50
C PRO A 332 19.59 15.78 36.49
N HIS A 333 18.57 15.01 36.85
CA HIS A 333 18.67 13.85 37.73
C HIS A 333 18.53 12.50 36.99
N ALA A 334 18.24 12.52 35.69
CA ALA A 334 18.15 11.30 34.91
C ALA A 334 19.55 10.74 34.60
N ARG A 335 19.64 9.42 34.44
CA ARG A 335 20.90 8.74 34.08
C ARG A 335 21.01 8.66 32.57
N PHE A 336 21.93 9.43 32.00
CA PHE A 336 22.14 9.50 30.55
C PHE A 336 23.19 8.51 30.04
N ALA A 337 24.27 8.30 30.79
CA ALA A 337 25.38 7.44 30.38
C ALA A 337 25.17 5.95 30.78
N THR A 338 24.02 5.36 30.41
CA THR A 338 23.82 3.91 30.55
C THR A 338 24.49 3.16 29.40
N GLU A 339 24.71 1.85 29.57
CA GLU A 339 25.30 1.01 28.53
C GLU A 339 24.49 1.09 27.23
N GLU A 340 23.15 1.02 27.31
CA GLU A 340 22.26 1.04 26.15
C GLU A 340 22.33 2.38 25.39
N VAL A 341 22.40 3.51 26.10
CA VAL A 341 22.51 4.84 25.49
C VAL A 341 23.87 5.01 24.81
N LEU A 342 24.95 4.55 25.45
CA LEU A 342 26.28 4.59 24.86
C LEU A 342 26.39 3.70 23.62
N ILE A 343 25.78 2.50 23.63
CA ILE A 343 25.67 1.65 22.44
C ILE A 343 24.86 2.36 21.35
N ALA A 344 23.72 2.97 21.69
CA ALA A 344 22.88 3.69 20.73
C ALA A 344 23.62 4.86 20.06
N ALA A 345 24.40 5.63 20.83
CA ALA A 345 25.26 6.68 20.31
C ALA A 345 26.39 6.11 19.44
N ALA A 346 27.02 5.01 19.87
CA ALA A 346 28.08 4.35 19.11
C ALA A 346 27.60 3.77 17.78
N GLU A 347 26.35 3.28 17.71
CA GLU A 347 25.69 2.78 16.50
C GLU A 347 25.02 3.87 15.66
N ASN A 348 25.12 5.14 16.06
CA ASN A 348 24.48 6.23 15.32
C ASN A 348 25.02 6.30 13.88
N THR A 349 24.10 6.34 12.92
CA THR A 349 24.45 6.30 11.49
C THR A 349 25.20 7.56 11.03
N ASP A 350 25.03 8.69 11.72
CA ASP A 350 25.95 9.82 11.62
C ASP A 350 27.05 9.67 12.68
N LYS A 351 28.20 9.16 12.23
CA LYS A 351 29.35 8.87 13.10
C LYS A 351 29.86 10.09 13.85
N SER A 352 29.79 11.28 13.23
CA SER A 352 30.27 12.51 13.83
C SER A 352 29.34 13.00 14.95
N LEU A 353 28.03 12.80 14.79
CA LEU A 353 27.07 13.04 15.86
C LEU A 353 27.18 11.98 16.96
N GLY A 354 27.35 10.70 16.60
CA GLY A 354 27.58 9.62 17.57
C GLY A 354 28.78 9.88 18.46
N GLU A 355 29.92 10.27 17.88
CA GLU A 355 31.12 10.72 18.61
C GLU A 355 30.80 11.85 19.58
N ARG A 356 30.19 12.94 19.10
CA ARG A 356 29.84 14.10 19.94
C ARG A 356 28.88 13.76 21.07
N ILE A 357 27.94 12.83 20.84
CA ILE A 357 27.02 12.36 21.88
C ILE A 357 27.77 11.55 22.93
N ILE A 358 28.71 10.68 22.54
CA ILE A 358 29.55 9.94 23.49
C ILE A 358 30.40 10.91 24.31
N GLU A 359 31.06 11.88 23.68
CA GLU A 359 31.84 12.92 24.38
C GLU A 359 30.98 13.66 25.42
N LEU A 360 29.78 14.11 25.01
CA LEU A 360 28.82 14.77 25.91
C LEU A 360 28.45 13.90 27.12
N LEU A 361 28.27 12.59 26.92
CA LEU A 361 27.89 11.65 27.96
C LEU A 361 29.04 11.31 28.93
N LEU A 362 30.28 11.30 28.44
CA LEU A 362 31.47 11.05 29.25
C LEU A 362 31.90 12.30 30.05
N ASP A 363 31.68 13.49 29.49
CA ASP A 363 31.93 14.77 30.16
C ASP A 363 30.94 15.04 31.30
N GLU A 364 29.73 14.50 31.22
CA GLU A 364 28.70 14.63 32.26
C GLU A 364 28.93 13.68 33.45
N ARG A 365 29.47 14.26 34.53
CA ARG A 365 29.42 13.83 35.95
C ARG A 365 30.06 12.50 36.36
N ASP A 366 31.18 12.65 37.07
CA ASP A 366 31.65 11.83 38.22
C ASP A 366 31.78 10.30 38.03
N GLY A 367 31.99 9.82 36.80
CA GLY A 367 32.33 8.40 36.57
C GLY A 367 31.16 7.42 36.77
N GLU A 368 29.92 7.89 36.62
CA GLU A 368 28.72 7.03 36.63
C GLU A 368 28.41 6.38 35.28
N ALA A 369 29.21 6.69 34.24
CA ALA A 369 29.08 6.11 32.92
C ALA A 369 29.30 4.59 32.96
N VAL A 370 28.31 3.84 32.48
CA VAL A 370 28.38 2.38 32.41
C VAL A 370 29.00 1.97 31.08
N VAL A 371 30.33 2.06 30.99
CA VAL A 371 31.08 1.67 29.79
C VAL A 371 31.42 0.17 29.87
N THR A 372 31.04 -0.59 28.84
CA THR A 372 31.31 -2.03 28.76
C THR A 372 32.05 -2.39 27.47
N ASN A 373 32.53 -3.63 27.37
CA ASN A 373 33.08 -4.14 26.12
C ASN A 373 32.10 -4.06 24.95
N ALA A 374 30.79 -4.15 25.19
CA ALA A 374 29.78 -4.02 24.14
C ALA A 374 29.76 -2.61 23.53
N VAL A 375 29.92 -1.57 24.35
CA VAL A 375 30.06 -0.18 23.88
C VAL A 375 31.29 -0.03 22.98
N VAL A 376 32.43 -0.59 23.40
CA VAL A 376 33.68 -0.56 22.63
C VAL A 376 33.53 -1.31 21.31
N GLU A 377 32.89 -2.48 21.32
CA GLU A 377 32.63 -3.28 20.11
C GLU A 377 31.73 -2.53 19.12
N ALA A 378 30.66 -1.88 19.61
CA ALA A 378 29.77 -1.05 18.79
C ALA A 378 30.54 0.13 18.16
N ALA A 379 31.36 0.84 18.94
CA ALA A 379 32.18 1.95 18.46
C ALA A 379 33.17 1.52 17.37
N ILE A 380 33.83 0.36 17.55
CA ILE A 380 34.72 -0.22 16.55
C ILE A 380 33.95 -0.63 15.29
N ALA A 381 32.81 -1.31 15.44
CA ALA A 381 31.98 -1.77 14.34
C ALA A 381 31.48 -0.61 13.47
N ASN A 382 31.10 0.52 14.09
CA ASN A 382 30.71 1.73 13.38
C ASN A 382 31.91 2.58 12.90
N SER A 383 33.14 2.17 13.20
CA SER A 383 34.38 2.88 12.85
C SER A 383 34.43 4.31 13.37
N LEU A 384 34.12 4.49 14.66
CA LEU A 384 34.37 5.76 15.35
C LEU A 384 35.88 6.06 15.43
N PRO A 385 36.27 7.32 15.70
CA PRO A 385 37.67 7.69 15.79
C PRO A 385 38.45 6.90 16.86
N GLU A 386 39.73 6.68 16.57
CA GLU A 386 40.63 5.93 17.47
C GLU A 386 40.73 6.58 18.86
N SER A 387 40.63 7.91 18.95
CA SER A 387 40.60 8.65 20.22
C SER A 387 39.48 8.15 21.14
N ILE A 388 38.25 8.09 20.62
CA ILE A 388 37.07 7.62 21.35
C ILE A 388 37.21 6.15 21.73
N ILE A 389 37.69 5.30 20.82
CA ILE A 389 37.84 3.87 21.09
C ILE A 389 38.87 3.64 22.21
N VAL A 390 39.97 4.39 22.24
CA VAL A 390 40.99 4.29 23.28
C VAL A 390 40.46 4.76 24.63
N GLU A 391 39.73 5.87 24.66
CA GLU A 391 39.10 6.40 25.88
C GLU A 391 38.08 5.41 26.47
N LEU A 392 37.17 4.89 25.65
CA LEU A 392 36.19 3.90 26.09
C LEU A 392 36.85 2.63 26.63
N ARG A 393 37.94 2.15 26.01
CA ARG A 393 38.71 1.00 26.53
C ARG A 393 39.31 1.26 27.89
N GLN A 394 39.87 2.45 28.10
CA GLN A 394 40.45 2.82 29.37
C GLN A 394 39.38 2.83 30.47
N LEU A 395 38.19 3.38 30.19
CA LEU A 395 37.08 3.39 31.14
C LEU A 395 36.59 1.97 31.51
N VAL A 396 36.61 1.01 30.57
CA VAL A 396 36.30 -0.41 30.86
C VAL A 396 37.34 -1.06 31.76
N GLU A 397 38.62 -0.67 31.66
CA GLU A 397 39.69 -1.18 32.52
C GLU A 397 39.65 -0.57 33.94
N GLU A 398 39.06 0.61 34.09
CA GLU A 398 38.97 1.36 35.35
C GLU A 398 37.70 1.06 36.17
N SER A 399 36.63 0.55 35.52
CA SER A 399 35.35 0.12 36.13
C SER A 399 35.41 -1.29 36.72
#